data_AF-W7D497-F1
#
_entry.id   AF-W7D497-F1
#
_cell.length_a   1.000
_cell.length_b   1.000
_cell.length_c   1.000
_cell.angle_alpha   90.00
_cell.angle_beta   90.00
_cell.angle_gamma   90.00
#
_symmetry.space_group_name_H-M   'P 1'
#
loop_
_entity.id
_entity.type
_entity.pdbx_description
1 polymer ?
#
loop_
_entity_poly.entity_id
_entity_poly.type
_entity_poly.pdbx_seq_one_letter_code
_entity_poly.pdbx_strand_id
1 'polypeptide(L)'
;MDERSIPPINGVIVYYNEDSDHTLINVHSGAGVGHPIYLVTKKENVIAPIKSVAYHGVDGYEKAEIKANPISKNELYEQYIADKDLYDAALEKTEQNPDLTLADFNEKYASTSSDNTIDTTKLSEEQVKKWVNAIMQHRFDNHVLKEFPYTVSISLDENRHVKAQINATNPEDTGDSVGYFKINDKGQLVEPVLGEDYDEVIATKYMQVENF
;
A
#
# COMPACT_ATOMS: atom_id res chain seq x y z
N MET A 1 -16.69 10.38 25.08
CA MET A 1 -16.60 8.91 25.20
C MET A 1 -16.77 8.38 23.79
N ASP A 2 -15.74 7.78 23.20
CA ASP A 2 -15.75 7.28 21.81
C ASP A 2 -16.52 5.96 21.77
N GLU A 3 -17.52 5.85 20.91
CA GLU A 3 -18.41 4.68 20.81
C GLU A 3 -17.69 3.40 20.33
N ARG A 4 -16.37 3.49 20.06
CA ARG A 4 -15.48 2.37 19.73
C ARG A 4 -14.67 1.86 20.92
N SER A 5 -14.77 2.50 22.09
CA SER A 5 -14.17 1.98 23.32
C SER A 5 -15.06 0.87 23.87
N ILE A 6 -14.78 -0.35 23.42
CA ILE A 6 -15.12 -1.63 24.05
C ILE A 6 -16.62 -2.02 24.00
N PRO A 7 -16.93 -3.09 23.27
CA PRO A 7 -17.58 -4.25 23.87
C PRO A 7 -16.52 -5.31 24.18
N PRO A 8 -16.78 -6.23 25.13
CA PRO A 8 -15.99 -7.44 25.25
C PRO A 8 -15.88 -8.10 23.87
N ILE A 9 -14.77 -8.79 23.61
CA ILE A 9 -14.53 -9.62 22.40
C ILE A 9 -15.47 -10.86 22.35
N ASN A 10 -16.72 -10.67 22.73
CA ASN A 10 -17.77 -11.67 22.74
C ASN A 10 -17.99 -12.20 21.33
N GLY A 11 -17.78 -13.50 21.18
CA GLY A 11 -17.96 -14.21 19.91
C GLY A 11 -16.75 -14.15 18.98
N VAL A 12 -15.60 -13.63 19.43
CA VAL A 12 -14.33 -13.72 18.69
C VAL A 12 -13.20 -14.27 19.56
N ILE A 13 -12.23 -14.89 18.90
CA ILE A 13 -10.98 -15.41 19.42
C ILE A 13 -9.88 -14.62 18.71
N VAL A 14 -8.89 -14.16 19.48
CA VAL A 14 -7.73 -13.44 18.96
C VAL A 14 -6.55 -14.40 18.94
N TYR A 15 -6.11 -14.77 17.74
CA TYR A 15 -4.86 -15.49 17.59
C TYR A 15 -3.72 -14.51 17.37
N TYR A 16 -2.56 -14.75 17.98
CA TYR A 16 -1.39 -13.92 17.73
C TYR A 16 -0.12 -14.74 17.56
N ASN A 17 0.85 -14.17 16.87
CA ASN A 17 2.20 -14.69 16.84
C ASN A 17 3.21 -13.55 16.82
N GLU A 18 4.36 -13.80 17.41
CA GLU A 18 5.44 -12.84 17.53
C GLU A 18 6.60 -13.28 16.64
N ASP A 19 6.97 -12.43 15.68
CA ASP A 19 8.05 -12.68 14.74
C ASP A 19 8.99 -11.46 14.72
N SER A 20 10.03 -11.52 15.56
CA SER A 20 10.98 -10.43 15.76
C SER A 20 10.29 -9.12 16.16
N ASP A 21 10.48 -8.04 15.41
CA ASP A 21 9.85 -6.73 15.63
C ASP A 21 8.39 -6.64 15.17
N HIS A 22 7.81 -7.75 14.71
CA HIS A 22 6.45 -7.83 14.21
C HIS A 22 5.56 -8.69 15.09
N THR A 23 4.30 -8.29 15.20
CA THR A 23 3.22 -9.11 15.76
C THR A 23 2.17 -9.31 14.69
N LEU A 24 1.80 -10.56 14.47
CA LEU A 24 0.65 -10.93 13.66
C LEU A 24 -0.55 -11.16 14.57
N ILE A 25 -1.70 -10.61 14.20
CA ILE A 25 -2.94 -10.70 14.98
C ILE A 25 -4.05 -11.12 14.05
N ASN A 26 -4.68 -12.26 14.29
CA ASN A 26 -5.87 -12.71 13.57
C ASN A 26 -7.09 -12.64 14.49
N VAL A 27 -8.11 -11.91 14.07
CA VAL A 27 -9.39 -11.82 14.78
C VAL A 27 -10.38 -12.76 14.11
N HIS A 28 -10.81 -13.80 14.82
CA HIS A 28 -11.59 -14.90 14.25
C HIS A 28 -12.85 -15.20 15.06
N SER A 29 -14.02 -15.37 14.43
CA SER A 29 -15.24 -15.81 15.12
C SER A 29 -15.36 -17.35 15.34
N GLY A 30 -14.33 -18.12 14.97
CA GLY A 30 -14.31 -19.59 15.08
C GLY A 30 -14.76 -20.35 13.81
N ALA A 31 -15.46 -19.72 12.88
CA ALA A 31 -15.78 -20.30 11.56
C ALA A 31 -16.06 -19.21 10.50
N GLY A 32 -15.88 -19.55 9.22
CA GLY A 32 -16.28 -18.70 8.08
C GLY A 32 -15.16 -17.86 7.46
N VAL A 33 -15.56 -16.85 6.69
CA VAL A 33 -14.69 -15.92 5.93
C VAL A 33 -14.79 -14.51 6.52
N GLY A 34 -13.88 -13.61 6.11
CA GLY A 34 -13.86 -12.20 6.53
C GLY A 34 -13.05 -11.92 7.79
N HIS A 35 -12.30 -12.91 8.30
CA HIS A 35 -11.47 -12.79 9.51
C HIS A 35 -10.17 -12.07 9.17
N PRO A 36 -9.96 -10.83 9.65
CA PRO A 36 -8.77 -10.08 9.31
C PRO A 36 -7.53 -10.62 10.03
N ILE A 37 -6.41 -10.60 9.33
CA ILE A 37 -5.07 -10.75 9.88
C ILE A 37 -4.37 -9.41 9.75
N TYR A 38 -3.86 -8.89 10.86
CA TYR A 38 -3.12 -7.64 10.96
C TYR A 38 -1.65 -7.93 11.20
N LEU A 39 -0.79 -7.19 10.50
CA LEU A 39 0.63 -7.08 10.78
C LEU A 39 0.89 -5.75 11.47
N VAL A 40 1.39 -5.79 12.69
CA VAL A 40 1.82 -4.61 13.45
C VAL A 40 3.32 -4.69 13.73
N THR A 41 3.98 -3.54 13.85
CA THR A 41 5.36 -3.48 14.37
C THR A 41 5.39 -2.90 15.77
N LYS A 42 6.26 -3.46 16.60
CA LYS A 42 6.52 -2.99 17.96
C LYS A 42 7.79 -2.14 17.95
N LYS A 43 7.62 -0.82 17.96
CA LYS A 43 8.73 0.11 18.22
C LYS A 43 8.84 0.38 19.73
N GLU A 44 9.87 1.09 20.16
CA GLU A 44 10.14 1.35 21.58
C GLU A 44 8.89 1.83 22.34
N ASN A 45 8.23 2.88 21.85
CA ASN A 45 7.10 3.53 22.54
C ASN A 45 5.74 3.42 21.84
N VAL A 46 5.68 2.80 20.66
CA VAL A 46 4.44 2.73 19.87
C VAL A 46 4.24 1.34 19.25
N ILE A 47 2.98 0.97 19.08
CA ILE A 47 2.55 -0.14 18.22
C ILE A 47 1.99 0.47 16.95
N ALA A 48 2.57 0.15 15.80
CA ALA A 48 2.16 0.71 14.51
C ALA A 48 1.55 -0.37 13.63
N PRO A 49 0.28 -0.24 13.24
CA PRO A 49 -0.33 -1.10 12.22
C PRO A 49 0.33 -0.86 10.85
N ILE A 50 0.73 -1.94 10.17
CA ILE A 50 1.45 -1.86 8.89
C ILE A 50 0.55 -2.32 7.75
N LYS A 51 0.00 -3.53 7.85
CA LYS A 51 -0.73 -4.20 6.77
C LYS A 51 -1.84 -5.07 7.33
N SER A 52 -2.80 -5.41 6.48
CA SER A 52 -3.92 -6.28 6.82
C SER A 52 -4.40 -7.05 5.60
N VAL A 53 -4.88 -8.28 5.84
CA VAL A 53 -5.58 -9.11 4.85
C VAL A 53 -6.81 -9.75 5.48
N ALA A 54 -7.81 -10.07 4.69
CA ALA A 54 -8.93 -10.94 5.10
C ALA A 54 -9.16 -12.01 4.03
N TYR A 55 -9.54 -13.21 4.46
CA TYR A 55 -9.91 -14.29 3.54
C TYR A 55 -11.38 -14.15 3.14
N HIS A 56 -11.69 -14.14 1.85
CA HIS A 56 -13.04 -13.99 1.28
C HIS A 56 -13.55 -15.25 0.57
N GLY A 57 -13.02 -16.43 0.91
CA GLY A 57 -13.51 -17.69 0.35
C GLY A 57 -12.99 -17.91 -1.08
N VAL A 58 -13.89 -17.97 -2.05
CA VAL A 58 -13.57 -18.21 -3.47
C VAL A 58 -12.80 -17.05 -4.09
N ASP A 59 -12.99 -15.84 -3.56
CA ASP A 59 -12.34 -14.62 -4.03
C ASP A 59 -10.91 -14.47 -3.48
N GLY A 60 -10.45 -15.43 -2.67
CA GLY A 60 -9.08 -15.45 -2.14
C GLY A 60 -8.90 -14.48 -0.97
N TYR A 61 -7.84 -13.69 -0.99
CA TYR A 61 -7.53 -12.72 0.05
C TYR A 61 -7.68 -11.30 -0.47
N GLU A 62 -8.22 -10.41 0.36
CA GLU A 62 -8.31 -8.98 0.08
C GLU A 62 -7.65 -8.15 1.18
N LYS A 63 -7.29 -6.90 0.87
CA LYS A 63 -6.82 -5.97 1.89
C LYS A 63 -7.98 -5.58 2.79
N ALA A 64 -7.86 -5.85 4.09
CA ALA A 64 -8.85 -5.39 5.06
C ALA A 64 -8.56 -3.93 5.47
N GLU A 65 -9.59 -3.19 5.89
CA GLU A 65 -9.40 -1.83 6.39
C GLU A 65 -8.49 -1.83 7.63
N ILE A 66 -7.53 -0.90 7.67
CA ILE A 66 -6.63 -0.71 8.80
C ILE A 66 -6.45 0.78 9.07
N LYS A 67 -6.60 1.17 10.34
CA LYS A 67 -6.22 2.51 10.78
C LYS A 67 -4.73 2.51 11.03
N ALA A 68 -3.97 3.11 10.11
CA ALA A 68 -2.50 3.12 10.16
C ALA A 68 -1.90 4.05 11.24
N ASN A 69 -2.73 4.65 12.10
CA ASN A 69 -2.26 5.52 13.18
C ASN A 69 -1.52 4.69 14.23
N PRO A 70 -0.25 5.02 14.54
CA PRO A 70 0.45 4.38 15.64
C PRO A 70 -0.25 4.66 16.97
N ILE A 71 -0.24 3.66 17.86
CA ILE A 71 -0.84 3.74 19.19
C ILE A 71 0.30 3.77 20.22
N SER A 72 0.25 4.70 21.17
CA SER A 72 1.23 4.77 22.25
C SER A 72 1.10 3.60 23.21
N LYS A 73 2.23 3.01 23.60
CA LYS A 73 2.25 1.97 24.65
C LYS A 73 1.81 2.53 26.01
N ASN A 74 2.08 3.80 26.28
CA ASN A 74 1.62 4.45 27.51
C ASN A 74 0.10 4.59 27.52
N GLU A 75 -0.50 5.00 26.40
CA GLU A 75 -1.96 5.10 26.28
C GLU A 75 -2.62 3.72 26.42
N LEU A 76 -2.03 2.69 25.81
CA LEU A 76 -2.51 1.30 25.97
C LEU A 76 -2.39 0.82 27.41
N TYR A 77 -1.32 1.17 28.12
CA TYR A 77 -1.14 0.80 29.52
C TYR A 77 -2.14 1.53 30.43
N GLU A 78 -2.37 2.82 30.21
CA GLU A 78 -3.38 3.59 30.94
C GLU A 78 -4.79 3.02 30.71
N GLN A 79 -5.13 2.65 29.48
CA GLN A 79 -6.38 1.95 29.16
C GLN A 79 -6.49 0.60 29.87
N TYR A 80 -5.41 -0.20 29.87
CA TYR A 80 -5.39 -1.47 30.61
C TYR A 80 -5.67 -1.27 32.10
N ILE A 81 -5.06 -0.26 32.73
CA ILE A 81 -5.28 0.01 34.16
C ILE A 81 -6.71 0.47 34.42
N ALA A 82 -7.29 1.30 33.53
CA ALA A 82 -8.66 1.79 33.67
C ALA A 82 -9.70 0.67 33.53
N ASP A 83 -9.48 -0.27 32.60
CA ASP A 83 -10.43 -1.32 32.22
C ASP A 83 -9.90 -2.73 32.51
N LYS A 84 -9.13 -2.89 33.59
CA LYS A 84 -8.35 -4.11 33.88
C LYS A 84 -9.14 -5.41 33.79
N ASP A 85 -10.30 -5.46 34.43
CA ASP A 85 -11.14 -6.66 34.49
C ASP A 85 -11.59 -7.11 33.09
N LEU A 86 -11.81 -6.16 32.18
CA LEU A 86 -12.18 -6.46 30.80
C LEU A 86 -11.00 -7.05 30.02
N TYR A 87 -9.81 -6.47 30.14
CA TYR A 87 -8.61 -6.99 29.48
C TYR A 87 -8.21 -8.36 30.02
N ASP A 88 -8.33 -8.58 31.33
CA ASP A 88 -8.09 -9.87 31.96
C ASP A 88 -9.09 -10.93 31.45
N ALA A 89 -10.37 -10.59 31.31
CA ALA A 89 -11.37 -11.49 30.72
C ALA A 89 -11.12 -11.76 29.23
N ALA A 90 -10.63 -10.77 28.47
CA ALA A 90 -10.27 -10.93 27.07
C ALA A 90 -9.06 -11.85 26.86
N LEU A 91 -8.17 -11.96 27.86
CA LEU A 91 -7.03 -12.87 27.80
C LEU A 91 -7.46 -14.33 27.63
N GLU A 92 -8.60 -14.75 28.20
CA GLU A 92 -9.14 -16.10 28.03
C GLU A 92 -9.56 -16.43 26.59
N LYS A 93 -9.67 -15.42 25.72
CA LYS A 93 -10.00 -15.54 24.30
C LYS A 93 -8.83 -15.16 23.40
N THR A 94 -7.64 -15.05 23.97
CA THR A 94 -6.42 -14.71 23.25
C THR A 94 -5.46 -15.88 23.30
N GLU A 95 -5.09 -16.42 22.14
CA GLU A 95 -4.28 -17.62 22.02
C GLU A 95 -3.08 -17.37 21.11
N GLN A 96 -1.90 -17.86 21.50
CA GLN A 96 -0.76 -17.83 20.60
C GLN A 96 -0.93 -18.90 19.52
N ASN A 97 -0.76 -18.52 18.25
CA ASN A 97 -0.81 -19.43 17.11
C ASN A 97 0.53 -19.39 16.36
N PRO A 98 1.45 -20.34 16.62
CA PRO A 98 2.76 -20.39 15.95
C PRO A 98 2.68 -20.54 14.42
N ASP A 99 1.58 -21.08 13.89
CA ASP A 99 1.40 -21.26 12.44
C ASP A 99 1.04 -19.95 11.73
N LEU A 100 0.64 -18.91 12.48
CA LEU A 100 0.45 -17.56 11.97
C LEU A 100 1.81 -16.89 11.75
N THR A 101 2.51 -17.26 10.68
CA THR A 101 3.87 -16.79 10.41
C THR A 101 3.89 -15.53 9.53
N LEU A 102 4.97 -14.75 9.63
CA LEU A 102 5.17 -13.60 8.74
C LEU A 102 5.29 -14.02 7.27
N ALA A 103 5.86 -15.20 7.00
CA ALA A 103 5.99 -15.74 5.65
C ALA A 103 4.61 -16.00 5.03
N ASP A 104 3.74 -16.74 5.73
CA ASP A 104 2.37 -17.03 5.31
C ASP A 104 1.53 -15.75 5.15
N PHE A 105 1.68 -14.79 6.07
CA PHE A 105 1.03 -13.48 5.92
C PHE A 105 1.49 -12.73 4.67
N ASN A 106 2.80 -12.70 4.40
CA ASN A 106 3.33 -12.00 3.23
C ASN A 106 2.88 -12.66 1.92
N GLU A 107 2.74 -13.99 1.89
CA GLU A 107 2.16 -14.71 0.76
C GLU A 107 0.69 -14.30 0.53
N LYS A 108 -0.14 -14.34 1.58
CA LYS A 108 -1.54 -13.89 1.53
C LYS A 108 -1.65 -12.43 1.11
N TYR A 109 -0.81 -11.56 1.67
CA TYR A 109 -0.77 -10.13 1.33
C TYR A 109 -0.35 -9.91 -0.11
N ALA A 110 0.64 -10.65 -0.62
CA ALA A 110 1.03 -10.59 -2.02
C ALA A 110 -0.15 -10.98 -2.95
N SER A 111 -0.93 -12.00 -2.57
CA SER A 111 -2.12 -12.42 -3.33
C SER A 111 -3.30 -11.44 -3.29
N THR A 112 -3.30 -10.45 -2.40
CA THR A 112 -4.32 -9.37 -2.40
C THR A 112 -4.18 -8.39 -3.56
N SER A 113 -3.03 -8.42 -4.24
CA SER A 113 -2.91 -7.79 -5.54
C SER A 113 -3.53 -8.77 -6.50
N SER A 114 -4.63 -8.41 -7.16
CA SER A 114 -5.09 -9.19 -8.31
C SER A 114 -3.89 -9.40 -9.22
N ASP A 115 -3.49 -10.66 -9.35
CA ASP A 115 -2.32 -11.05 -10.14
C ASP A 115 -2.71 -11.02 -11.62
N ASN A 116 -3.19 -9.85 -12.07
CA ASN A 116 -2.94 -9.42 -13.43
C ASN A 116 -1.47 -8.98 -13.42
N THR A 117 -0.56 -9.93 -13.54
CA THR A 117 0.81 -9.65 -14.00
C THR A 117 0.68 -9.09 -15.42
N ILE A 118 0.34 -7.81 -15.49
CA ILE A 118 0.29 -7.06 -16.73
C ILE A 118 1.73 -7.06 -17.21
N ASP A 119 1.97 -7.80 -18.28
CA ASP A 119 3.23 -7.76 -19.01
C ASP A 119 3.41 -6.33 -19.52
N THR A 120 4.17 -5.54 -18.76
CA THR A 120 4.33 -4.10 -19.00
C THR A 120 5.00 -3.81 -20.32
N THR A 121 5.73 -4.79 -20.87
CA THR A 121 6.31 -4.71 -22.22
C THR A 121 5.23 -4.70 -23.31
N LYS A 122 4.02 -5.17 -22.99
CA LYS A 122 2.88 -5.31 -23.91
C LYS A 122 1.72 -4.34 -23.64
N LEU A 123 1.93 -3.31 -22.81
CA LEU A 123 0.89 -2.30 -22.57
C LEU A 123 0.40 -1.67 -23.88
N SER A 124 -0.90 -1.39 -23.98
CA SER A 124 -1.44 -0.51 -25.02
C SER A 124 -0.95 0.93 -24.80
N GLU A 125 -0.97 1.74 -25.85
CA GLU A 125 -0.61 3.16 -25.76
C GLU A 125 -1.39 3.90 -24.67
N GLU A 126 -2.69 3.65 -24.56
CA GLU A 126 -3.55 4.24 -23.53
C GLU A 126 -3.12 3.83 -22.11
N GLN A 127 -2.71 2.58 -21.92
CA GLN A 127 -2.24 2.10 -20.62
C GLN A 127 -0.90 2.73 -20.25
N VAL A 128 0.02 2.86 -21.21
CA VAL A 128 1.31 3.54 -20.98
C VAL A 128 1.06 5.01 -20.61
N LYS A 129 0.19 5.70 -21.34
CA LYS A 129 -0.21 7.09 -21.03
C LYS A 129 -0.78 7.22 -19.62
N LYS A 130 -1.69 6.33 -19.22
CA LYS A 130 -2.26 6.32 -17.86
C LYS A 130 -1.19 6.11 -16.78
N TRP A 131 -0.27 5.16 -16.99
CA TRP A 131 0.79 4.85 -16.03
C TRP A 131 1.77 6.01 -15.84
N VAL A 132 2.25 6.60 -16.93
CA VAL A 132 3.16 7.74 -16.89
C VAL A 132 2.46 8.96 -16.28
N ASN A 133 1.18 9.19 -16.58
CA ASN A 133 0.43 10.27 -15.96
C ASN A 133 0.35 10.13 -14.42
N ALA A 134 0.07 8.93 -13.92
CA ALA A 134 0.01 8.68 -12.47
C ALA A 134 1.36 8.93 -11.78
N ILE A 135 2.46 8.48 -12.39
CA ILE A 135 3.83 8.75 -11.92
C ILE A 135 4.10 10.25 -11.85
N MET A 136 3.74 10.97 -12.92
CA MET A 136 3.98 12.41 -13.01
C MET A 136 3.15 13.19 -11.99
N GLN A 137 1.86 12.84 -11.82
CA GLN A 137 1.01 13.41 -10.77
C GLN A 137 1.63 13.22 -9.39
N HIS A 138 2.09 12.00 -9.06
CA HIS A 138 2.74 11.74 -7.78
C HIS A 138 4.08 12.51 -7.61
N ARG A 139 4.88 12.63 -8.67
CA ARG A 139 6.14 13.42 -8.63
C ARG A 139 5.83 14.90 -8.39
N PHE A 140 4.77 15.44 -8.98
CA PHE A 140 4.41 16.85 -8.85
C PHE A 140 3.65 17.19 -7.57
N ASP A 141 2.83 16.29 -7.04
CA ASP A 141 2.15 16.49 -5.75
C ASP A 141 3.15 16.62 -4.59
N ASN A 142 4.32 16.00 -4.73
CA ASN A 142 5.43 16.05 -3.78
C ASN A 142 6.39 17.25 -4.02
N HIS A 143 6.18 18.04 -5.07
CA HIS A 143 7.01 19.19 -5.42
C HIS A 143 6.18 20.49 -5.55
N VAL A 144 6.86 21.63 -5.64
CA VAL A 144 6.34 23.03 -5.55
C VAL A 144 5.33 23.41 -6.66
N LEU A 145 4.95 22.50 -7.56
CA LEU A 145 4.05 22.79 -8.68
C LEU A 145 2.57 22.92 -8.32
N LYS A 146 2.19 22.73 -7.04
CA LYS A 146 0.82 22.97 -6.57
C LYS A 146 0.29 24.38 -6.86
N GLU A 147 1.19 25.35 -7.07
CA GLU A 147 0.83 26.76 -7.20
C GLU A 147 0.50 27.19 -8.65
N PHE A 148 0.69 26.32 -9.66
CA PHE A 148 0.45 26.67 -11.07
C PHE A 148 -0.49 25.68 -11.77
N PRO A 149 -1.50 26.15 -12.52
CA PRO A 149 -2.34 25.26 -13.32
C PRO A 149 -1.54 24.72 -14.50
N TYR A 150 -1.36 23.40 -14.54
CA TYR A 150 -0.63 22.69 -15.59
C TYR A 150 -1.46 21.58 -16.21
N THR A 151 -1.08 21.18 -17.41
CA THR A 151 -1.55 19.93 -18.04
C THR A 151 -0.35 19.08 -18.39
N VAL A 152 -0.51 17.75 -18.37
CA VAL A 152 0.53 16.81 -18.81
C VAL A 152 0.10 16.24 -20.16
N SER A 153 0.87 16.50 -21.21
CA SER A 153 0.69 15.81 -22.49
C SER A 153 1.68 14.66 -22.59
N ILE A 154 1.17 13.49 -22.95
CA ILE A 154 1.96 12.27 -23.09
C ILE A 154 1.85 11.77 -24.53
N SER A 155 2.98 11.57 -25.19
CA SER A 155 3.07 10.98 -26.53
C SER A 155 3.95 9.75 -26.51
N LEU A 156 3.57 8.72 -27.27
CA LEU A 156 4.45 7.58 -27.59
C LEU A 156 5.00 7.73 -29.00
N ASP A 157 6.27 7.41 -29.18
CA ASP A 157 6.85 7.22 -30.51
C ASP A 157 6.70 5.78 -31.01
N GLU A 158 7.11 5.54 -32.27
CA GLU A 158 7.06 4.22 -32.92
C GLU A 158 7.91 3.15 -32.21
N ASN A 159 8.88 3.58 -31.39
CA ASN A 159 9.75 2.71 -30.58
C ASN A 159 9.26 2.57 -29.14
N ARG A 160 8.02 3.00 -28.84
CA ARG A 160 7.42 3.00 -27.50
C ARG A 160 8.18 3.85 -26.48
N HIS A 161 8.99 4.82 -26.91
CA HIS A 161 9.46 5.85 -26.01
C HIS A 161 8.32 6.80 -25.68
N VAL A 162 8.22 7.16 -24.41
CA VAL A 162 7.20 8.05 -23.88
C VAL A 162 7.83 9.41 -23.65
N LYS A 163 7.25 10.44 -24.25
CA LYS A 163 7.58 11.82 -23.92
C LYS A 163 6.46 12.42 -23.08
N ALA A 164 6.80 12.90 -21.89
CA ALA A 164 5.89 13.64 -21.04
C ALA A 164 6.29 15.13 -21.05
N GLN A 165 5.33 15.99 -21.37
CA GLN A 165 5.53 17.44 -21.37
C GLN A 165 4.54 18.06 -20.41
N ILE A 166 5.02 18.99 -19.58
CA ILE A 166 4.14 19.87 -18.83
C ILE A 166 3.84 21.06 -19.72
N ASN A 167 2.57 21.31 -19.97
CA ASN A 167 2.13 22.55 -20.59
C ASN A 167 1.56 23.45 -19.49
N ALA A 168 2.21 24.58 -19.27
CA ALA A 168 1.62 25.67 -18.51
C ALA A 168 0.35 26.14 -19.24
N THR A 169 -0.66 26.57 -18.47
CA THR A 169 -1.93 27.03 -19.05
C THR A 169 -1.76 28.33 -19.86
N ASN A 170 -0.63 29.03 -19.70
CA ASN A 170 -0.31 30.25 -20.42
C ASN A 170 0.58 29.96 -21.65
N PRO A 171 0.13 30.26 -22.89
CA PRO A 171 0.81 29.85 -24.13
C PRO A 171 2.12 30.60 -24.42
N GLU A 172 2.45 31.66 -23.67
CA GLU A 172 3.73 32.37 -23.77
C GLU A 172 4.86 31.70 -22.97
N ASP A 173 4.52 30.80 -22.05
CA ASP A 173 5.48 29.98 -21.31
C ASP A 173 5.66 28.67 -22.09
N THR A 174 6.68 28.63 -22.95
CA THR A 174 7.06 27.42 -23.67
C THR A 174 7.27 26.28 -22.69
N GLY A 175 6.45 25.22 -22.81
CA GLY A 175 6.49 24.06 -21.92
C GLY A 175 7.86 23.39 -21.93
N ASP A 176 8.54 23.40 -20.78
CA ASP A 176 9.75 22.64 -20.58
C ASP A 176 9.44 21.13 -20.70
N SER A 177 10.34 20.39 -21.35
CA SER A 177 10.27 18.93 -21.36
C SER A 177 10.69 18.43 -19.98
N VAL A 178 9.73 17.88 -19.22
CA VAL A 178 9.99 17.51 -17.81
C VAL A 178 10.36 16.04 -17.62
N GLY A 179 10.14 15.20 -18.62
CA GLY A 179 10.62 13.82 -18.55
C GLY A 179 10.55 13.08 -19.88
N TYR A 180 11.59 12.28 -20.14
CA TYR A 180 11.61 11.28 -21.20
C TYR A 180 11.63 9.92 -20.53
N PHE A 181 10.67 9.05 -20.87
CA PHE A 181 10.57 7.73 -20.28
C PHE A 181 10.58 6.64 -21.36
N LYS A 182 10.99 5.44 -21.00
CA LYS A 182 10.82 4.24 -21.83
C LYS A 182 10.52 3.04 -20.95
N ILE A 183 9.95 1.99 -21.54
CA ILE A 183 9.80 0.70 -20.88
C ILE A 183 10.96 -0.17 -21.33
N ASN A 184 11.82 -0.61 -20.40
CA ASN A 184 12.93 -1.48 -20.73
C ASN A 184 12.50 -2.95 -20.90
N ASP A 185 13.42 -3.83 -21.32
CA ASP A 185 13.16 -5.26 -21.54
C ASP A 185 12.72 -6.02 -20.28
N LYS A 186 12.95 -5.44 -19.10
CA LYS A 186 12.49 -5.99 -17.81
C LYS A 186 11.09 -5.50 -17.43
N GLY A 187 10.44 -4.74 -18.30
CA GLY A 187 9.12 -4.17 -18.05
C GLY A 187 9.13 -2.99 -17.07
N GLN A 188 10.28 -2.38 -16.81
CA GLN A 188 10.41 -1.25 -15.89
C GLN A 188 10.27 0.06 -16.64
N LEU A 189 9.61 1.04 -16.03
CA LEU A 189 9.62 2.41 -16.54
C LEU A 189 10.94 3.06 -16.14
N VAL A 190 11.69 3.57 -17.12
CA VAL A 190 13.01 4.16 -16.92
C VAL A 190 13.12 5.53 -17.60
N GLU A 191 13.96 6.40 -17.06
CA GLU A 191 14.29 7.73 -17.59
C GLU A 191 15.74 7.73 -18.09
N PRO A 192 16.01 8.00 -19.38
CA PRO A 192 17.38 8.06 -19.90
C PRO A 192 18.12 9.24 -19.29
N VAL A 193 19.32 9.00 -18.76
CA VAL A 193 20.17 10.06 -18.21
C VAL A 193 21.00 10.70 -19.33
N LEU A 194 20.85 12.00 -19.54
CA LEU A 194 21.53 12.72 -20.62
C LEU A 194 23.06 12.67 -20.45
N GLY A 195 23.74 12.11 -21.45
CA GLY A 195 25.20 12.01 -21.49
C GLY A 195 25.77 10.75 -20.82
N GLU A 196 24.91 9.87 -20.31
CA GLU A 196 25.29 8.62 -19.66
C GLU A 196 24.77 7.40 -20.45
N ASP A 197 25.40 6.25 -20.27
CA ASP A 197 25.00 4.96 -20.90
C ASP A 197 24.13 4.10 -19.96
N TYR A 198 23.36 4.75 -19.08
CA TYR A 198 22.42 4.06 -18.20
C TYR A 198 21.09 4.80 -18.09
N ASP A 199 20.05 4.03 -17.75
CA ASP A 199 18.72 4.56 -17.47
C ASP A 199 18.43 4.52 -15.97
N GLU A 200 17.78 5.56 -15.46
CA GLU A 200 17.28 5.60 -14.08
C GLU A 200 15.93 4.87 -13.98
N VAL A 201 15.79 3.95 -13.03
CA VAL A 201 14.54 3.20 -12.83
C VAL A 201 13.54 4.05 -12.05
N ILE A 202 12.44 4.43 -12.70
CA ILE A 202 11.39 5.27 -12.13
C ILE A 202 10.28 4.42 -11.50
N ALA A 203 9.92 3.29 -12.13
CA ALA A 203 8.93 2.37 -11.59
C ALA A 203 9.20 0.92 -12.00
N THR A 204 9.04 0.02 -11.03
CA THR A 204 9.20 -1.43 -11.23
C THR A 204 7.87 -2.17 -11.38
N LYS A 205 6.74 -1.48 -11.22
CA LYS A 205 5.39 -2.05 -11.32
C LYS A 205 4.41 -1.08 -11.98
N TYR A 206 3.48 -1.62 -12.76
CA TYR A 206 2.37 -0.86 -13.35
C TYR A 206 1.42 -0.37 -12.25
N MET A 207 1.07 0.92 -12.29
CA MET A 207 0.10 1.52 -11.37
C MET A 207 -1.17 1.86 -12.14
N GLN A 208 -2.26 1.13 -11.86
CA GLN A 208 -3.58 1.48 -12.38
C GLN A 208 -4.10 2.74 -11.69
N VAL A 209 -4.61 3.68 -12.49
CA VAL A 209 -5.19 4.96 -12.02
C VAL A 209 -6.44 4.75 -11.17
N GLU A 210 -7.07 3.56 -11.21
CA GLU A 210 -8.21 3.21 -10.35
C GLU A 210 -7.85 3.06 -8.86
N ASN A 211 -6.55 3.09 -8.52
CA ASN A 211 -6.04 3.01 -7.15
C ASN A 211 -5.58 4.37 -6.58
N PHE A 212 -5.97 5.49 -7.19
CA PHE A 212 -5.73 6.86 -6.68
C PHE A 212 -7.04 7.60 -6.44
#